data_AF-A0A1W9WIU5-F1
#
_entry.id   AF-A0A1W9WIU5-F1
#
_cell.length_a   1.000
_cell.length_b   1.000
_cell.length_c   1.000
_cell.angle_alpha   90.00
_cell.angle_beta   90.00
_cell.angle_gamma   90.00
#
_symmetry.space_group_name_H-M   'P 1'
#
loop_
_entity.id
_entity.type
_entity.pdbx_description
1 polymer ?
#
loop_
_entity_poly.entity_id
_entity_poly.type
_entity_poly.pdbx_seq_one_letter_code
_entity_poly.pdbx_strand_id
1 'polypeptide(L)'
;MQLARVGAIKSGTDWAIVFDTANNRYLICSDRGADNSWSGTGDNTIEKTVNLIGDLSSYKSGAIDFGHGVATTNATSEGGSFPDDDVSFNSNVATFNSRGTGSAGYTYFDNKNEKAYAVGKISSGSIRCVRWADSGWK
;
A
#
# COMPACT_ATOMS: atom_id res chain seq x y z
N MET A 1 6.46 -1.35 0.63
CA MET A 1 6.62 -0.44 1.81
C MET A 1 8.06 -0.27 2.28
N GLN A 2 8.82 -1.35 2.52
CA GLN A 2 10.19 -1.23 3.06
C GLN A 2 11.14 -0.40 2.17
N LEU A 3 11.08 -0.55 0.85
CA LEU A 3 11.90 0.24 -0.08
C LEU A 3 11.66 1.75 0.09
N ALA A 4 10.40 2.19 0.09
CA ALA A 4 10.05 3.60 0.29
C ALA A 4 10.55 4.13 1.64
N ARG A 5 10.35 3.36 2.73
CA ARG A 5 10.81 3.75 4.07
C ARG A 5 12.33 3.92 4.14
N VAL A 6 13.08 2.96 3.61
CA VAL A 6 14.55 3.01 3.61
C VAL A 6 15.06 4.08 2.66
N GLY A 7 14.40 4.26 1.51
CA GLY A 7 14.70 5.33 0.54
C GLY A 7 14.59 6.71 1.16
N ALA A 8 13.49 6.99 1.86
CA ALA A 8 13.27 8.26 2.56
C ALA A 8 14.37 8.57 3.59
N ILE A 9 14.74 7.57 4.41
CA ILE A 9 15.79 7.74 5.41
C ILE A 9 17.16 7.98 4.75
N LYS A 10 17.49 7.23 3.69
CA LYS A 10 18.80 7.33 3.01
C LYS A 10 18.98 8.65 2.27
N SER A 11 17.93 9.13 1.62
CA SER A 11 17.95 10.38 0.86
C SER A 11 17.74 11.62 1.72
N GLY A 12 17.18 11.45 2.92
CA GLY A 12 16.79 12.59 3.77
C GLY A 12 15.55 13.34 3.24
N THR A 13 14.82 12.77 2.26
CA THR A 13 13.62 13.35 1.66
C THR A 13 12.41 12.44 1.87
N ASP A 14 11.21 12.95 1.59
CA ASP A 14 9.98 12.19 1.70
C ASP A 14 9.82 11.28 0.48
N TRP A 15 9.42 10.03 0.71
CA TRP A 15 9.08 9.06 -0.34
C TRP A 15 7.64 8.62 -0.20
N ALA A 16 7.04 8.15 -1.28
CA ALA A 16 5.65 7.72 -1.29
C ALA A 16 5.44 6.37 -1.97
N ILE A 17 4.33 5.75 -1.61
CA ILE A 17 3.75 4.63 -2.34
C ILE A 17 2.39 5.09 -2.79
N VAL A 18 2.16 5.10 -4.09
CA VAL A 18 0.91 5.51 -4.70
C VAL A 18 0.18 4.25 -5.14
N PHE A 19 -1.01 4.03 -4.58
CA PHE A 19 -1.86 2.89 -4.92
C PHE A 19 -2.82 3.30 -6.03
N ASP A 20 -2.66 2.68 -7.20
CA ASP A 20 -3.48 2.94 -8.38
C ASP A 20 -4.43 1.75 -8.54
N THR A 21 -5.54 1.83 -7.80
CA THR A 21 -6.57 0.79 -7.74
C THR A 21 -7.27 0.60 -9.08
N ALA A 22 -7.42 1.67 -9.86
CA ALA A 22 -8.01 1.64 -11.20
C ALA A 22 -7.19 0.83 -12.21
N ASN A 23 -5.86 0.84 -12.10
CA ASN A 23 -4.96 0.06 -12.97
C ASN A 23 -4.36 -1.17 -12.27
N ASN A 24 -4.84 -1.49 -11.07
CA ASN A 24 -4.40 -2.58 -10.22
C ASN A 24 -2.87 -2.69 -10.11
N ARG A 25 -2.25 -1.58 -9.71
CA ARG A 25 -0.80 -1.46 -9.55
C ARG A 25 -0.47 -0.53 -8.39
N TYR A 26 0.80 -0.54 -8.00
CA TYR A 26 1.34 0.50 -7.12
C TYR A 26 2.69 0.98 -7.62
N LEU A 27 2.98 2.23 -7.29
CA LEU A 27 4.23 2.91 -7.64
C LEU A 27 4.96 3.32 -6.36
N ILE A 28 6.28 3.23 -6.39
CA ILE A 28 7.16 3.76 -5.34
C ILE A 28 7.86 4.98 -5.92
N CYS A 29 7.65 6.13 -5.31
CA CYS A 29 8.16 7.41 -5.78
C CYS A 29 9.12 8.03 -4.76
N SER A 30 10.20 8.62 -5.25
CA SER A 30 11.22 9.32 -4.45
C SER A 30 11.08 10.84 -4.49
N ASP A 31 10.30 11.36 -5.44
CA ASP A 31 10.00 12.78 -5.61
C ASP A 31 8.57 12.97 -6.13
N ARG A 32 7.90 14.03 -5.67
CA ARG A 32 6.50 14.39 -5.96
C ARG A 32 6.35 15.39 -7.10
N GLY A 33 7.40 15.56 -7.90
CA GLY A 33 7.34 16.33 -9.12
C GLY A 33 7.19 17.85 -8.91
N ALA A 34 6.94 18.53 -10.02
CA ALA A 34 6.79 19.98 -10.07
C ALA A 34 5.43 20.44 -9.52
N ASP A 35 4.40 19.59 -9.61
CA ASP A 35 3.06 19.87 -9.07
C ASP A 35 2.98 19.72 -7.55
N ASN A 36 4.05 19.21 -6.93
CA ASN A 36 4.21 19.02 -5.50
C ASN A 36 3.15 18.05 -4.91
N SER A 37 2.71 17.07 -5.70
CA SER A 37 1.64 16.13 -5.40
C SER A 37 2.05 14.68 -5.62
N TRP A 38 1.59 13.78 -4.75
CA TRP A 38 1.84 12.35 -4.92
C TRP A 38 0.76 11.64 -5.75
N SER A 39 -0.46 12.18 -5.80
CA SER A 39 -1.61 11.52 -6.42
C SER A 39 -1.60 11.63 -7.95
N GLY A 40 -1.05 12.72 -8.49
CA GLY A 40 -0.67 12.81 -9.89
C GLY A 40 0.72 12.18 -10.06
N THR A 41 0.85 11.08 -10.79
CA THR A 41 2.17 10.42 -10.99
C THR A 41 2.86 10.82 -12.28
N GLY A 42 2.35 11.81 -13.01
CA GLY A 42 2.85 12.17 -14.34
C GLY A 42 4.25 12.80 -14.33
N ASP A 43 4.59 13.52 -13.26
CA ASP A 43 5.85 14.23 -13.05
C ASP A 43 6.64 13.72 -11.82
N ASN A 44 6.12 12.69 -11.14
CA ASN A 44 6.80 12.04 -10.02
C ASN A 44 8.05 11.27 -10.47
N THR A 45 9.08 11.25 -9.63
CA THR A 45 10.23 10.36 -9.85
C THR A 45 9.87 8.95 -9.38
N ILE A 46 9.59 8.06 -10.34
CA ILE A 46 9.17 6.67 -10.08
C ILE A 46 10.39 5.76 -9.99
N GLU A 47 10.61 5.18 -8.81
CA GLU A 47 11.68 4.23 -8.53
C GLU A 47 11.29 2.80 -8.88
N LYS A 48 10.00 2.47 -8.72
CA LYS A 48 9.49 1.14 -9.04
C LYS A 48 8.00 1.17 -9.33
N THR A 49 7.59 0.45 -10.37
CA THR A 49 6.20 0.12 -10.66
C THR A 49 5.97 -1.37 -10.45
N VAL A 50 4.88 -1.74 -9.80
CA VAL A 50 4.49 -3.14 -9.59
C VAL A 50 3.04 -3.33 -10.02
N ASN A 51 2.83 -4.17 -11.03
CA ASN A 51 1.51 -4.56 -11.52
C ASN A 51 1.05 -5.82 -10.78
N LEU A 52 -0.17 -5.81 -10.24
CA LEU A 52 -0.68 -6.90 -9.40
C LEU A 52 -1.34 -8.03 -10.22
N ILE A 53 -1.98 -7.70 -11.35
CA ILE A 53 -2.55 -8.68 -12.30
C ILE A 53 -1.50 -9.30 -13.24
N GLY A 54 -0.41 -8.58 -13.53
CA GLY A 54 0.39 -8.81 -14.74
C GLY A 54 1.72 -9.54 -14.58
N ASP A 55 2.27 -9.66 -13.37
CA ASP A 55 3.56 -10.35 -13.18
C ASP A 55 3.35 -11.85 -12.90
N LEU A 56 2.73 -12.53 -13.87
CA LEU A 56 2.50 -13.97 -13.92
C LEU A 56 3.80 -14.81 -13.80
N SER A 57 4.97 -14.19 -14.03
CA SER A 57 6.27 -14.85 -13.92
C SER A 57 6.80 -14.91 -12.48
N SER A 58 6.45 -13.93 -11.63
CA SER A 58 6.90 -13.87 -10.24
C SER A 58 5.84 -14.35 -9.24
N TYR A 59 4.55 -14.20 -9.56
CA TYR A 59 3.43 -14.65 -8.71
C TYR A 59 2.78 -15.92 -9.29
N LYS A 60 3.36 -17.08 -8.94
CA LYS A 60 2.88 -18.42 -9.36
C LYS A 60 1.49 -18.83 -8.80
N SER A 61 0.73 -17.94 -8.17
CA SER A 61 -0.53 -18.29 -7.49
C SER A 61 -1.61 -17.22 -7.63
N GLY A 62 -2.24 -17.15 -8.80
CA GLY A 62 -3.44 -16.36 -9.03
C GLY A 62 -3.18 -14.85 -9.18
N ALA A 63 -4.12 -14.16 -9.84
CA ALA A 63 -4.14 -12.70 -9.85
C ALA A 63 -4.34 -12.21 -8.41
N ILE A 64 -3.49 -11.27 -7.99
CA ILE A 64 -3.67 -10.50 -6.75
C ILE A 64 -4.39 -9.23 -7.18
N ASP A 65 -5.42 -8.86 -6.44
CA ASP A 65 -6.19 -7.64 -6.68
C ASP A 65 -6.26 -6.81 -5.38
N PHE A 66 -6.55 -5.52 -5.52
CA PHE A 66 -7.02 -4.73 -4.38
C PHE A 66 -8.38 -5.30 -3.94
N GLY A 67 -8.48 -5.62 -2.66
CA GLY A 67 -9.64 -6.33 -2.14
C GLY A 67 -9.41 -6.85 -0.73
N HIS A 68 -10.51 -7.17 -0.05
CA HIS A 68 -10.49 -7.73 1.29
C HIS A 68 -11.11 -9.14 1.38
N GLY A 69 -11.44 -9.78 0.25
CA GLY A 69 -11.98 -11.14 0.20
C GLY A 69 -13.10 -11.37 1.21
N VAL A 70 -12.97 -12.45 2.01
CA VAL A 70 -13.94 -12.79 3.07
C VAL A 70 -13.74 -12.04 4.39
N ALA A 71 -12.80 -11.09 4.46
CA ALA A 71 -12.59 -10.34 5.69
C ALA A 71 -13.79 -9.45 5.99
N THR A 72 -14.22 -9.43 7.25
CA THR A 72 -15.46 -8.73 7.66
C THR A 72 -15.20 -7.41 8.38
N THR A 73 -13.93 -7.11 8.67
CA THR A 73 -13.52 -5.88 9.36
C THR A 73 -12.14 -5.45 8.87
N ASN A 74 -11.88 -4.15 8.84
CA ASN A 74 -10.58 -3.60 8.48
C ASN A 74 -9.48 -4.00 9.50
N ALA A 75 -8.22 -3.83 9.10
CA ALA A 75 -7.03 -4.21 9.88
C ALA A 75 -6.55 -3.17 10.92
N THR A 76 -7.35 -2.14 11.21
CA THR A 76 -7.06 -1.23 12.32
C THR A 76 -7.29 -1.94 13.67
N SER A 77 -6.74 -1.39 14.76
CA SER A 77 -6.91 -1.99 16.09
C SER A 77 -8.36 -2.01 16.59
N GLU A 78 -9.19 -1.10 16.09
CA GLU A 78 -10.61 -0.98 16.45
C GLU A 78 -11.52 -1.75 15.49
N GLY A 79 -10.98 -2.16 14.33
CA GLY A 79 -11.77 -2.72 13.25
C GLY A 79 -12.64 -1.67 12.55
N GLY A 80 -13.76 -2.12 11.99
CA GLY A 80 -14.73 -1.29 11.28
C GLY A 80 -14.80 -1.57 9.78
N SER A 81 -15.56 -0.74 9.07
CA SER A 81 -15.76 -0.86 7.63
C SER A 81 -14.46 -0.66 6.86
N PHE A 82 -14.37 -1.31 5.70
CA PHE A 82 -13.30 -1.08 4.74
C PHE A 82 -13.49 0.26 4.02
N PRO A 83 -12.40 0.90 3.56
CA PRO A 83 -12.48 1.96 2.55
C PRO A 83 -13.10 1.43 1.26
N ASP A 84 -13.80 2.29 0.52
CA ASP A 84 -14.52 1.92 -0.71
C ASP A 84 -13.60 1.34 -1.80
N ASP A 85 -12.32 1.69 -1.78
CA ASP A 85 -11.29 1.27 -2.73
C ASP A 85 -10.19 0.41 -2.12
N ASP A 86 -10.43 -0.15 -0.93
CA ASP A 86 -9.50 -1.04 -0.23
C ASP A 86 -8.14 -0.39 0.15
N VAL A 87 -8.08 0.94 0.19
CA VAL A 87 -6.90 1.70 0.61
C VAL A 87 -7.31 2.75 1.66
N SER A 88 -6.81 2.63 2.89
CA SER A 88 -7.18 3.59 3.95
C SER A 88 -6.26 4.81 4.04
N PHE A 89 -5.24 4.88 3.19
CA PHE A 89 -4.38 6.04 3.09
C PHE A 89 -5.11 7.17 2.35
N ASN A 90 -5.02 8.39 2.88
CA ASN A 90 -5.61 9.55 2.22
C ASN A 90 -5.07 9.69 0.78
N SER A 91 -5.99 9.90 -0.16
CA SER A 91 -5.70 10.00 -1.60
C SER A 91 -4.94 8.79 -2.17
N ASN A 92 -5.02 7.63 -1.52
CA ASN A 92 -4.32 6.40 -1.89
C ASN A 92 -2.79 6.52 -1.88
N VAL A 93 -2.25 7.35 -0.97
CA VAL A 93 -0.81 7.57 -0.85
C VAL A 93 -0.29 7.27 0.55
N ALA A 94 0.64 6.31 0.65
CA ALA A 94 1.39 6.07 1.88
C ALA A 94 2.75 6.80 1.84
N THR A 95 2.91 7.86 2.63
CA THR A 95 4.12 8.71 2.65
C THR A 95 5.07 8.39 3.81
N PHE A 96 6.35 8.19 3.55
CA PHE A 96 7.39 8.10 4.57
C PHE A 96 8.22 9.37 4.54
N ASN A 97 8.31 10.06 5.68
CA ASN A 97 9.20 11.21 5.81
C ASN A 97 10.66 10.78 5.95
N SER A 98 11.59 11.74 5.97
CA SER A 98 13.02 11.51 6.16
C SER A 98 13.40 10.75 7.46
N ARG A 99 12.48 10.63 8.42
CA ARG A 99 12.62 9.82 9.64
C ARG A 99 12.08 8.39 9.50
N GLY A 100 11.54 8.04 8.34
CA GLY A 100 10.89 6.76 8.08
C GLY A 100 9.54 6.58 8.77
N THR A 101 8.87 7.66 9.13
CA THR A 101 7.55 7.71 9.80
C THR A 101 6.49 8.33 8.87
N GLY A 102 5.21 8.33 9.26
CA GLY A 102 4.15 8.97 8.47
C GLY A 102 2.77 8.58 8.95
N SER A 103 1.71 8.98 8.24
CA SER A 103 0.33 8.63 8.61
C SER A 103 0.11 7.10 8.62
N ALA A 104 -0.66 6.62 9.60
CA ALA A 104 -1.03 5.23 9.68
C ALA A 104 -2.09 4.87 8.62
N GLY A 105 -2.12 3.62 8.20
CA GLY A 105 -3.08 3.11 7.23
C GLY A 105 -2.71 1.73 6.74
N TYR A 106 -3.61 1.15 5.96
CA TYR A 106 -3.50 -0.17 5.37
C TYR A 106 -4.02 -0.14 3.94
N THR A 107 -3.47 -1.04 3.15
CA THR A 107 -3.99 -1.44 1.85
C THR A 107 -4.35 -2.91 1.94
N TYR A 108 -5.51 -3.27 1.41
CA TYR A 108 -6.03 -4.63 1.41
C TYR A 108 -5.80 -5.28 0.05
N PHE A 109 -5.37 -6.53 0.09
CA PHE A 109 -5.19 -7.36 -1.09
C PHE A 109 -5.88 -8.69 -0.87
N ASP A 110 -6.51 -9.21 -1.91
CA ASP A 110 -6.99 -10.58 -1.93
C ASP A 110 -6.50 -11.31 -3.16
N ASN A 111 -6.95 -12.56 -3.28
CA ASN A 111 -6.69 -13.38 -4.43
C ASN A 111 -7.96 -14.11 -4.83
N LYS A 112 -7.91 -14.85 -5.93
CA LYS A 112 -9.05 -15.65 -6.43
C LYS A 112 -9.61 -16.70 -5.46
N ASN A 113 -8.91 -17.00 -4.37
CA ASN A 113 -9.38 -17.90 -3.31
C ASN A 113 -9.90 -17.12 -2.08
N GLU A 114 -10.18 -15.83 -2.26
CA GLU A 114 -10.67 -14.88 -1.25
C GLU A 114 -9.78 -14.78 0.00
N LYS A 115 -8.48 -15.09 -0.15
CA LYS A 115 -7.52 -14.98 0.95
C LYS A 115 -7.02 -13.54 1.05
N ALA A 116 -7.49 -12.86 2.10
CA ALA A 116 -7.20 -11.46 2.34
C ALA A 116 -5.92 -11.23 3.16
N TYR A 117 -5.17 -10.23 2.76
CA TYR A 117 -4.01 -9.69 3.45
C TYR A 117 -4.15 -8.18 3.57
N ALA A 118 -3.72 -7.61 4.69
CA ALA A 118 -3.58 -6.19 4.86
C ALA A 118 -2.11 -5.83 5.06
N VAL A 119 -1.62 -4.90 4.25
CA VAL A 119 -0.25 -4.38 4.37
C VAL A 119 -0.32 -2.89 4.64
N GLY A 120 0.30 -2.47 5.72
CA GLY A 120 0.15 -1.11 6.23
C GLY A 120 1.30 -0.67 7.08
N LYS A 121 1.10 0.48 7.71
CA LYS A 121 2.00 1.00 8.74
C LYS A 121 1.21 1.69 9.83
N ILE A 122 1.81 1.72 11.01
CA ILE A 122 1.39 2.62 12.09
C ILE A 122 2.20 3.92 12.03
N SER A 123 1.80 4.92 12.82
CA SER A 123 2.37 6.28 12.76
C SER A 123 3.89 6.35 13.01
N SER A 124 4.42 5.40 13.78
CA SER A 124 5.86 5.22 14.02
C SER A 124 6.64 4.73 12.79
N GLY A 125 5.96 4.45 11.67
CA GLY A 125 6.58 3.88 10.47
C GLY A 125 6.85 2.39 10.54
N SER A 126 6.46 1.71 11.62
CA SER A 126 6.51 0.25 11.68
C SER A 126 5.53 -0.35 10.67
N ILE A 127 6.07 -1.13 9.73
CA ILE A 127 5.31 -1.80 8.69
C ILE A 127 4.72 -3.08 9.25
N ARG A 128 3.43 -3.32 8.99
CA ARG A 128 2.71 -4.54 9.36
C ARG A 128 2.16 -5.22 8.12
N CYS A 129 2.24 -6.54 8.11
CA CYS A 129 1.61 -7.41 7.14
C CYS A 129 0.83 -8.43 7.95
N VAL A 130 -0.49 -8.47 7.78
CA VAL A 130 -1.38 -9.37 8.50
C VAL A 130 -2.26 -10.11 7.52
N ARG A 131 -2.62 -11.34 7.86
CA ARG A 131 -3.52 -12.20 7.08
C ARG A 131 -4.86 -12.32 7.80
N TRP A 132 -5.95 -12.37 7.05
CA TRP A 132 -7.25 -12.75 7.61
C TRP A 132 -7.28 -14.24 7.99
N ALA A 133 -7.67 -14.54 9.23
CA ALA A 133 -7.79 -15.90 9.77
C ALA A 133 -9.22 -16.18 10.24
N ASP A 134 -10.19 -15.95 9.35
CA ASP A 134 -11.64 -16.18 9.48
C ASP A 134 -12.38 -15.36 10.55
N SER A 135 -11.71 -15.04 11.66
CA SER A 135 -12.26 -14.33 12.82
C SER A 135 -11.47 -13.08 13.20
N GLY A 136 -10.39 -12.78 12.45
CA GLY A 136 -9.54 -11.62 12.72
C GLY A 136 -8.24 -11.62 11.94
N TRP A 137 -7.55 -10.48 11.98
CA TRP A 137 -6.22 -10.30 11.39
C TRP A 137 -5.13 -10.89 12.28
N LYS A 138 -4.16 -11.60 11.68
CA LYS A 138 -3.04 -12.27 12.35
C LYS A 138 -1.71 -11.97 11.68
#